data_AF-A0A7S4IRI7-F1
#
_entry.id   AF-A0A7S4IRI7-F1
#
_cell.length_a   1.000
_cell.length_b   1.000
_cell.length_c   1.000
_cell.angle_alpha   90.00
_cell.angle_beta   90.00
_cell.angle_gamma   90.00
#
_symmetry.space_group_name_H-M   'P 1'
#
loop_
_entity.id
_entity.type
_entity.pdbx_description
1 polymer ?
#
loop_
_entity_poly.entity_id
_entity_poly.type
_entity_poly.pdbx_seq_one_letter_code
_entity_poly.pdbx_strand_id
1 'polypeptide(L)'
;SGVVSDDDDDDDDDEENDDADRRSTPPPFLPPLWCLEPRIFSVEKSSGGKRKYVVGHLGRFLDLYWRKTDPKIRHYYELIREDTPCRLYLDLEFEWGPNPDITREDADTLVEELIDEMIEDLGRTYRYRLYDGRTQTTTTTTTTT
;
A
#
# COMPACT_ATOMS: atom_id res chain seq x y z
N SER A 1 74.72 -38.36 -10.15
CA SER A 1 73.41 -39.00 -10.33
C SER A 1 72.37 -38.13 -9.63
N GLY A 2 71.21 -37.80 -10.19
CA GLY A 2 70.67 -38.18 -11.50
C GLY A 2 69.28 -38.80 -11.38
N VAL A 3 68.27 -38.06 -11.88
CA VAL A 3 66.85 -38.38 -12.18
C VAL A 3 66.53 -39.84 -12.60
N VAL A 4 65.29 -40.36 -12.49
CA VAL A 4 63.98 -39.72 -12.15
C VAL A 4 63.54 -40.09 -10.71
N SER A 5 62.33 -40.52 -10.26
CA SER A 5 60.95 -40.83 -10.77
C SER A 5 60.02 -40.94 -9.52
N ASP A 6 58.67 -40.87 -9.52
CA ASP A 6 57.56 -40.49 -10.44
C ASP A 6 56.30 -40.21 -9.54
N ASP A 7 55.23 -39.58 -10.09
CA ASP A 7 53.77 -39.70 -9.83
C ASP A 7 53.19 -39.83 -8.38
N ASP A 8 52.00 -39.38 -7.99
CA ASP A 8 50.92 -38.42 -8.41
C ASP A 8 50.05 -38.21 -7.10
N ASP A 9 48.91 -37.51 -6.96
CA ASP A 9 47.92 -36.84 -7.83
C ASP A 9 47.14 -35.75 -6.98
N ASP A 10 46.03 -35.23 -7.50
CA ASP A 10 44.84 -34.62 -6.82
C ASP A 10 44.84 -33.14 -6.30
N ASP A 11 43.85 -32.40 -6.85
CA ASP A 11 43.04 -31.29 -6.30
C ASP A 11 43.64 -29.87 -6.03
N ASP A 12 43.84 -29.11 -7.12
CA ASP A 12 43.72 -27.64 -7.13
C ASP A 12 42.22 -27.22 -7.07
N ASP A 13 41.70 -26.90 -5.88
CA ASP A 13 40.36 -26.30 -5.67
C ASP A 13 40.34 -24.81 -6.11
N ASP A 14 40.36 -24.56 -7.43
CA ASP A 14 40.07 -23.26 -8.02
C ASP A 14 38.57 -22.92 -7.86
N GLU A 15 38.17 -22.34 -6.71
CA GLU A 15 36.81 -21.79 -6.54
C GLU A 15 36.58 -20.61 -7.51
N GLU A 16 36.04 -20.91 -8.69
CA GLU A 16 35.57 -19.92 -9.66
C GLU A 16 34.57 -18.96 -8.99
N ASN A 17 34.98 -17.70 -8.82
CA ASN A 17 34.19 -16.65 -8.17
C ASN A 17 33.11 -16.09 -9.11
N ASP A 18 32.17 -16.96 -9.49
CA ASP A 18 31.22 -16.78 -10.60
C ASP A 18 29.89 -16.10 -10.17
N ASP A 19 29.93 -15.26 -9.13
CA ASP A 19 28.78 -14.43 -8.70
C ASP A 19 28.86 -12.99 -9.30
N ALA A 20 29.56 -12.85 -10.42
CA ALA A 20 29.56 -11.64 -11.23
C ALA A 20 28.22 -11.50 -12.00
N ASP A 21 27.64 -10.29 -11.93
CA ASP A 21 26.43 -9.88 -12.64
C ASP A 21 25.09 -10.54 -12.25
N ARG A 22 24.91 -10.90 -10.96
CA ARG A 22 23.57 -10.82 -10.35
C ARG A 22 23.11 -9.37 -10.16
N ARG A 23 23.00 -8.62 -11.27
CA ARG A 23 22.11 -7.45 -11.38
C ARG A 23 20.67 -7.94 -11.33
N SER A 24 20.20 -8.24 -10.12
CA SER A 24 18.79 -8.47 -9.88
C SER A 24 18.02 -7.27 -10.40
N THR A 25 17.19 -7.51 -11.42
CA THR A 25 16.20 -6.52 -11.83
C THR A 25 15.36 -6.19 -10.60
N PRO A 26 15.26 -4.91 -10.20
CA PRO A 26 14.50 -4.56 -9.01
C PRO A 26 13.08 -5.09 -9.18
N PRO A 27 12.49 -5.72 -8.13
CA PRO A 27 11.19 -6.36 -8.27
C PRO A 27 10.18 -5.35 -8.81
N PRO A 28 9.36 -5.71 -9.82
CA PRO A 28 8.62 -4.76 -10.65
C PRO A 28 7.70 -3.84 -9.84
N PHE A 29 7.31 -4.26 -8.64
CA PHE A 29 6.95 -3.37 -7.55
C PHE A 29 7.72 -3.74 -6.29
N LEU A 30 8.32 -2.74 -5.65
CA LEU A 30 8.65 -2.83 -4.22
C LEU A 30 7.33 -2.99 -3.42
N PRO A 31 7.29 -3.73 -2.30
CA PRO A 31 6.08 -3.84 -1.50
C PRO A 31 5.61 -2.45 -1.03
N PRO A 32 4.29 -2.16 -0.90
CA PRO A 32 3.80 -0.80 -0.67
C PRO A 32 4.42 -0.06 0.52
N LEU A 33 4.84 -0.78 1.57
CA LEU A 33 5.57 -0.25 2.73
C LEU A 33 6.92 0.42 2.36
N TRP A 34 7.53 -0.03 1.26
CA TRP A 34 8.78 0.47 0.69
C TRP A 34 8.55 1.50 -0.43
N CYS A 35 7.37 2.11 -0.50
CA CYS A 35 7.10 3.25 -1.37
C CYS A 35 8.14 4.37 -1.11
N LEU A 36 9.05 4.56 -2.08
CA LEU A 36 10.15 5.53 -2.00
C LEU A 36 9.66 6.97 -2.17
N GLU A 37 8.46 7.19 -2.70
CA GLU A 37 7.86 8.52 -2.77
C GLU A 37 7.49 9.03 -1.35
N PRO A 38 7.93 10.23 -0.94
CA PRO A 38 7.51 10.81 0.33
C PRO A 38 6.02 11.18 0.31
N ARG A 39 5.27 10.69 1.29
CA ARG A 39 3.87 11.06 1.53
C ARG A 39 3.79 12.18 2.57
N ILE A 40 2.69 12.93 2.51
CA ILE A 40 2.38 14.01 3.44
C ILE A 40 1.20 13.53 4.29
N PHE A 41 1.33 13.66 5.61
CA PHE A 41 0.27 13.38 6.57
C PHE A 41 0.02 14.64 7.40
N SER A 42 -1.25 14.92 7.72
CA SER A 42 -1.61 15.94 8.70
C SER A 42 -2.03 15.30 10.02
N VAL A 43 -1.73 15.95 11.14
CA VAL A 43 -2.14 15.56 12.49
C VAL A 43 -2.76 16.74 13.21
N GLU A 44 -3.93 16.55 13.80
CA GLU A 44 -4.61 17.62 14.54
C GLU A 44 -3.99 17.82 15.93
N LYS A 45 -3.72 19.07 16.31
CA LYS A 45 -3.11 19.42 17.61
C LYS A 45 -4.12 19.71 18.71
N SER A 46 -5.36 20.03 18.34
CA SER A 46 -6.40 20.62 19.20
C SER A 46 -7.66 20.86 18.37
N SER A 47 -8.84 20.67 18.96
CA SER A 47 -10.18 20.81 18.38
C SER A 47 -10.53 22.14 17.69
N GLY A 48 -9.63 23.12 17.69
CA GLY A 48 -9.68 24.30 16.82
C GLY A 48 -9.12 24.07 15.41
N GLY A 49 -9.12 22.83 14.89
CA GLY A 49 -8.71 22.49 13.52
C GLY A 49 -7.23 22.73 13.17
N LYS A 50 -6.39 23.05 14.16
CA LYS A 50 -4.98 23.41 13.94
C LYS A 50 -4.14 22.17 13.68
N ARG A 51 -3.72 21.99 12.43
CA ARG A 51 -2.94 20.83 11.98
C ARG A 51 -1.43 21.09 12.02
N LYS A 52 -0.68 20.00 12.21
CA LYS A 52 0.76 19.85 11.96
C LYS A 52 0.89 18.98 10.71
N TYR A 53 1.96 19.16 9.93
CA TYR A 53 2.27 18.28 8.80
C TYR A 53 3.52 17.44 9.08
N VAL A 54 3.50 16.20 8.62
CA VAL A 54 4.58 15.21 8.72
C VAL A 54 4.85 14.69 7.31
N VAL A 55 6.11 14.68 6.89
CA VAL A 55 6.51 14.23 5.55
C VAL A 55 7.48 13.06 5.66
N GLY A 56 7.28 12.00 4.89
CA GLY A 56 8.19 10.86 4.85
C GLY A 56 7.66 9.66 4.06
N HIS A 57 8.54 8.68 3.83
CA HIS A 57 8.18 7.42 3.17
C HIS A 57 7.17 6.63 4.02
N LEU A 58 6.25 5.92 3.34
CA LEU A 58 5.13 5.24 3.98
C LEU A 58 5.56 4.31 5.12
N GLY A 59 6.54 3.43 4.92
CA GLY A 59 7.02 2.51 5.97
C GLY A 59 7.57 3.20 7.23
N ARG A 60 8.14 4.40 7.13
CA ARG A 60 8.58 5.18 8.31
C ARG A 60 7.42 5.86 9.03
N PHE A 61 6.42 6.34 8.28
CA PHE A 61 5.19 6.84 8.87
C PHE A 61 4.43 5.72 9.61
N LEU A 62 4.34 4.52 9.03
CA LEU A 62 3.63 3.39 9.61
C LEU A 62 4.31 2.82 10.87
N ASP A 63 5.65 2.84 10.94
CA ASP A 63 6.41 2.54 12.16
C ASP A 63 6.15 3.58 13.28
N LEU A 64 6.08 4.88 12.93
CA LEU A 64 5.66 5.94 13.86
C LEU A 64 4.21 5.73 14.35
N TYR A 65 3.30 5.46 13.42
CA TYR A 65 1.86 5.34 13.69
C TYR A 65 1.55 4.14 14.58
N TRP A 66 1.95 2.92 14.19
CA TRP A 66 1.56 1.71 14.92
C TRP A 66 2.41 1.43 16.16
N ARG A 67 3.72 1.75 16.17
CA ARG A 67 4.62 1.35 17.26
C ARG A 67 4.98 2.47 18.25
N LYS A 68 4.90 3.74 17.84
CA LYS A 68 5.44 4.88 18.62
C LYS A 68 4.39 5.91 19.05
N THR A 69 3.22 5.93 18.42
CA THR A 69 2.09 6.79 18.81
C THR A 69 1.11 6.02 19.69
N ASP A 70 0.67 6.59 20.82
CA ASP A 70 -0.43 6.06 21.64
C ASP A 70 -1.71 5.91 20.78
N PRO A 71 -2.33 4.71 20.73
CA PRO A 71 -3.60 4.48 20.03
C PRO A 71 -4.68 5.55 20.22
N LYS A 72 -4.78 6.16 21.41
CA LYS A 72 -5.82 7.13 21.76
C LYS A 72 -5.69 8.49 21.08
N ILE A 73 -4.58 8.78 20.41
CA ILE A 73 -4.29 10.07 19.78
C ILE A 73 -3.81 9.93 18.32
N ARG A 74 -4.20 8.83 17.64
CA ARG A 74 -3.80 8.52 16.25
C ARG A 74 -4.59 9.29 15.18
N HIS A 75 -4.90 10.57 15.43
CA HIS A 75 -5.64 11.45 14.51
C HIS A 75 -4.76 11.96 13.36
N TYR A 76 -4.32 11.03 12.51
CA TYR A 76 -3.53 11.30 11.31
C TYR A 76 -4.37 11.10 10.05
N TYR A 77 -4.20 12.00 9.09
CA TYR A 77 -4.90 11.99 7.79
C TYR A 77 -3.86 12.06 6.69
N GLU A 78 -3.95 11.20 5.67
CA GLU A 78 -3.13 11.34 4.46
C GLU A 78 -3.57 12.61 3.69
N LEU A 79 -2.59 13.37 3.20
CA LEU A 79 -2.84 14.57 2.43
C LEU A 79 -2.65 14.24 0.94
N ILE A 80 -3.77 14.00 0.25
CA ILE A 80 -3.79 13.85 -1.20
C ILE A 80 -3.33 15.17 -1.82
N ARG A 81 -2.38 15.11 -2.75
CA ARG A 81 -1.75 16.29 -3.35
C ARG A 81 -2.46 16.68 -4.65
N GLU A 82 -2.72 17.96 -4.79
CA GLU A 82 -3.12 18.59 -6.05
C GLU A 82 -2.14 18.21 -7.19
N ASP A 83 -2.66 18.06 -8.40
CA ASP A 83 -1.94 17.66 -9.62
C ASP A 83 -1.10 16.36 -9.52
N THR A 84 -1.45 15.44 -8.61
CA THR A 84 -0.83 14.10 -8.53
C THR A 84 -1.82 12.97 -8.85
N PRO A 85 -1.39 11.89 -9.54
CA PRO A 85 -2.22 10.70 -9.73
C PRO A 85 -2.58 10.05 -8.39
N CYS A 86 -3.88 9.97 -8.10
CA CYS A 86 -4.42 9.31 -6.92
C CYS A 86 -5.23 8.05 -7.31
N ARG A 87 -5.67 7.30 -6.30
CA ARG A 87 -6.72 6.28 -6.49
C ARG A 87 -8.08 6.96 -6.45
N LEU A 88 -9.04 6.43 -7.19
CA LEU A 88 -10.45 6.71 -6.90
C LEU A 88 -10.76 6.20 -5.49
N TYR A 89 -11.39 7.05 -4.68
CA TYR A 89 -11.89 6.75 -3.35
C TYR A 89 -13.22 7.47 -3.17
N LEU A 90 -14.08 6.92 -2.31
CA LEU A 90 -15.30 7.56 -1.86
C LEU A 90 -15.28 7.64 -0.33
N ASP A 91 -15.91 8.67 0.19
CA ASP A 91 -16.31 8.77 1.59
C ASP A 91 -17.83 8.60 1.62
N LEU A 92 -18.32 7.60 2.35
CA LEU A 92 -19.73 7.20 2.33
C LEU A 92 -20.29 7.29 3.74
N GLU A 93 -21.08 8.33 3.98
CA GLU A 93 -21.78 8.58 5.26
C GLU A 93 -23.26 8.18 5.15
N PHE A 94 -23.81 7.58 6.20
CA PHE A 94 -25.21 7.17 6.27
C PHE A 94 -25.79 7.43 7.66
N GLU A 95 -26.88 8.20 7.72
CA GLU A 95 -27.62 8.45 8.96
C GLU A 95 -28.78 7.46 9.12
N TRP A 96 -28.75 6.65 10.19
CA TRP A 96 -29.82 5.69 10.50
C TRP A 96 -31.14 6.34 10.93
N GLY A 97 -31.08 7.52 11.56
CA GLY A 97 -32.26 8.21 12.12
C GLY A 97 -33.31 8.62 11.08
N PRO A 98 -32.91 9.25 9.95
CA PRO A 98 -33.82 9.56 8.84
C PRO A 98 -34.22 8.35 7.98
N ASN A 99 -33.52 7.21 8.10
CA ASN A 99 -33.69 6.04 7.24
C ASN A 99 -34.04 4.77 8.06
N PRO A 100 -35.13 4.77 8.87
CA PRO A 100 -35.40 3.70 9.84
C PRO A 100 -35.79 2.36 9.22
N ASP A 101 -36.21 2.36 7.95
CA ASP A 101 -36.62 1.16 7.21
C ASP A 101 -35.46 0.43 6.52
N ILE A 102 -34.25 1.01 6.53
CA ILE A 102 -33.04 0.42 5.91
C ILE A 102 -32.27 -0.36 7.00
N THR A 103 -32.10 -1.66 6.79
CA THR A 103 -31.29 -2.52 7.66
C THR A 103 -29.80 -2.36 7.39
N ARG A 104 -28.95 -2.99 8.19
CA ARG A 104 -27.51 -3.00 7.93
C ARG A 104 -27.19 -3.81 6.67
N GLU A 105 -27.90 -4.92 6.50
CA GLU A 105 -27.78 -5.83 5.38
C GLU A 105 -28.18 -5.15 4.06
N ASP A 106 -29.23 -4.30 4.09
CA ASP A 106 -29.58 -3.41 2.96
C ASP A 106 -28.48 -2.38 2.69
N ALA A 107 -27.91 -1.75 3.72
CA ALA A 107 -26.85 -0.75 3.57
C ALA A 107 -25.54 -1.33 3.01
N ASP A 108 -25.14 -2.53 3.46
CA ASP A 108 -23.99 -3.26 2.91
C ASP A 108 -24.27 -3.65 1.44
N THR A 109 -25.51 -4.06 1.10
CA THR A 109 -25.94 -4.36 -0.30
C THR A 109 -25.90 -3.13 -1.21
N LEU A 110 -26.37 -1.96 -0.74
CA LEU A 110 -26.33 -0.70 -1.48
C LEU A 110 -24.89 -0.25 -1.82
N VAL A 111 -23.90 -0.63 -1.00
CA VAL A 111 -22.48 -0.38 -1.30
C VAL A 111 -21.99 -1.34 -2.40
N GLU A 112 -22.41 -2.60 -2.41
CA GLU A 112 -22.07 -3.55 -3.48
C GLU A 112 -22.69 -3.12 -4.83
N GLU A 113 -23.98 -2.75 -4.86
CA GLU A 113 -24.65 -2.24 -6.08
C GLU A 113 -23.99 -0.95 -6.61
N LEU A 114 -23.59 -0.03 -5.72
CA LEU A 114 -22.85 1.18 -6.08
C LEU A 114 -21.48 0.85 -6.70
N ILE A 115 -20.76 -0.13 -6.15
CA ILE A 115 -19.47 -0.57 -6.69
C ILE A 115 -19.63 -1.13 -8.11
N ASP A 116 -20.64 -1.96 -8.36
CA ASP A 116 -20.86 -2.58 -9.67
C ASP A 116 -21.29 -1.56 -10.75
N GLU A 117 -22.23 -0.64 -10.48
CA GLU A 117 -22.58 0.42 -11.46
C GLU A 117 -21.40 1.36 -11.71
N MET A 118 -20.59 1.69 -10.68
CA MET A 118 -19.36 2.48 -10.88
C MET A 118 -18.34 1.74 -11.75
N ILE A 119 -18.17 0.43 -11.58
CA ILE A 119 -17.30 -0.39 -12.44
C ILE A 119 -17.82 -0.36 -13.88
N GLU A 120 -19.14 -0.47 -14.09
CA GLU A 120 -19.69 -0.43 -15.44
C GLU A 120 -19.61 0.96 -16.09
N ASP A 121 -19.94 2.07 -15.39
CA ASP A 121 -19.78 3.41 -15.98
C ASP A 121 -18.32 3.75 -16.28
N LEU A 122 -17.37 3.43 -15.39
CA LEU A 122 -15.95 3.61 -15.68
C LEU A 122 -15.51 2.80 -16.91
N GLY A 123 -16.10 1.61 -17.11
CA GLY A 123 -15.93 0.78 -18.31
C GLY A 123 -16.56 1.38 -19.57
N ARG A 124 -17.80 1.90 -19.49
CA ARG A 124 -18.53 2.54 -20.60
C ARG A 124 -17.85 3.85 -21.02
N THR A 125 -17.57 4.72 -20.06
CA THR A 125 -17.14 6.11 -20.26
C THR A 125 -15.64 6.24 -20.52
N TYR A 126 -14.78 5.58 -19.73
CA TYR A 126 -13.31 5.70 -19.84
C TYR A 126 -12.64 4.49 -20.50
N ARG A 127 -13.40 3.46 -20.92
CA ARG A 127 -12.90 2.16 -21.39
C ARG A 127 -12.02 1.45 -20.34
N TYR A 128 -12.22 1.77 -19.07
CA TYR A 128 -11.48 1.19 -17.97
C TYR A 128 -11.93 -0.27 -17.77
N ARG A 129 -11.02 -1.22 -17.96
CA ARG A 129 -11.27 -2.62 -17.60
C ARG A 129 -10.46 -2.97 -16.37
N LEU A 130 -11.11 -3.62 -15.41
CA LEU A 130 -10.44 -4.27 -14.29
C LEU A 130 -9.55 -5.39 -14.84
N TYR A 131 -8.24 -5.15 -14.89
CA TYR A 131 -7.26 -6.15 -15.31
C TYR A 131 -6.87 -7.04 -14.14
N ASP A 132 -6.75 -8.35 -14.41
CA ASP A 132 -6.02 -9.35 -13.61
C ASP A 132 -6.22 -9.28 -12.09
N GLY A 133 -7.38 -9.74 -11.59
CA GLY A 133 -7.54 -10.39 -10.26
C GLY A 133 -7.01 -9.70 -8.99
N ARG A 134 -6.58 -8.43 -9.08
CA ARG A 134 -5.73 -7.75 -8.08
C ARG A 134 -6.23 -6.35 -7.72
N THR A 135 -7.29 -5.87 -8.37
CA THR A 135 -7.98 -4.65 -7.92
C THR A 135 -8.72 -4.96 -6.63
N GLN A 136 -8.05 -4.72 -5.50
CA GLN A 136 -8.62 -4.88 -4.17
C GLN A 136 -9.48 -3.67 -3.82
N THR A 137 -10.79 -3.76 -4.05
CA THR A 137 -11.76 -2.88 -3.37
C THR A 137 -11.55 -3.04 -1.87
N THR A 138 -11.27 -1.94 -1.17
CA THR A 138 -10.87 -1.96 0.25
C THR A 138 -11.88 -1.15 1.07
N THR A 139 -13.02 -1.77 1.38
CA THR A 139 -14.05 -1.18 2.25
C THR A 139 -13.47 -0.98 3.66
N THR A 140 -13.57 0.24 4.19
CA THR A 140 -13.09 0.60 5.53
C THR A 140 -14.22 1.22 6.33
N THR A 141 -14.90 0.42 7.15
CA THR A 141 -16.04 0.88 7.95
C THR A 141 -15.57 1.68 9.17
N THR A 142 -16.02 2.93 9.31
CA THR A 142 -15.90 3.72 10.55
C THR A 142 -17.30 4.01 11.07
N THR A 143 -17.71 3.33 12.14
CA THR A 143 -19.01 3.58 12.77
C THR A 143 -18.83 4.55 13.94
N THR A 144 -19.33 5.79 13.78
CA THR A 144 -19.54 6.70 14.91
C THR A 144 -20.69 6.16 15.77
N THR A 145 -20.50 6.14 17.09
CA THR A 145 -21.42 5.56 18.09
C THR A 145 -22.14 6.64 18.90
#